data_AF-A0A2N9NU57-F1
#
_entry.id   AF-A0A2N9NU57-F1
#
_cell.length_a   1.000
_cell.length_b   1.000
_cell.length_c   1.000
_cell.angle_alpha   90.00
_cell.angle_beta   90.00
_cell.angle_gamma   90.00
#
_symmetry.space_group_name_H-M   'P 1'
#
loop_
_entity.id
_entity.type
_entity.pdbx_description
1 polymer ?
#
loop_
_entity_poly.entity_id
_entity_poly.type
_entity_poly.pdbx_seq_one_letter_code
_entity_poly.pdbx_strand_id
1 'polypeptide(L)'
;MKKMATMTENHAVTYETLNDLPKAARSELIALMNQRLADATDLQTQMKQAHWNVKGPNFIALHKLFDEIYEDVGEYVDLIAERIAQLGGIAEGTVRLAAARSRLSEYPHEIADGSAHVEAVSKALAAFGEEARRSIDEATELNDADTADIFTEISRGTDKWLWFVEAHGQASR
;
A
#
# COMPACT_ATOMS: atom_id res chain seq x y z
N MET A 1 13.40 -31.51 -26.14
CA MET A 1 12.15 -31.46 -25.37
C MET A 1 12.42 -30.75 -24.05
N LYS A 2 12.08 -29.46 -23.94
CA LYS A 2 12.14 -28.71 -22.67
C LYS A 2 10.91 -29.09 -21.85
N LYS A 3 11.10 -29.66 -20.65
CA LYS A 3 10.01 -29.83 -19.68
C LYS A 3 9.49 -28.44 -19.31
N MET A 4 8.22 -28.17 -19.58
CA MET A 4 7.51 -27.05 -18.98
C MET A 4 7.47 -27.28 -17.47
N ALA A 5 8.01 -26.33 -16.71
CA ALA A 5 7.79 -26.28 -15.27
C ALA A 5 6.32 -25.92 -15.06
N THR A 6 5.57 -26.84 -14.49
CA THR A 6 4.24 -26.58 -13.93
C THR A 6 4.38 -25.53 -12.84
N MET A 7 3.77 -24.36 -13.04
CA MET A 7 3.53 -23.36 -12.00
C MET A 7 2.77 -24.08 -10.88
N THR A 8 3.43 -24.39 -9.78
CA THR A 8 2.75 -24.83 -8.57
C THR A 8 1.92 -23.65 -8.08
N GLU A 9 0.59 -23.80 -8.10
CA GLU A 9 -0.32 -22.90 -7.41
C GLU A 9 0.13 -22.81 -5.96
N ASN A 10 0.79 -21.70 -5.63
CA ASN A 10 1.35 -21.46 -4.32
C ASN A 10 0.20 -20.99 -3.43
N HIS A 11 -0.68 -21.92 -3.06
CA HIS A 11 -1.79 -21.65 -2.16
C HIS A 11 -1.19 -21.17 -0.84
N ALA A 12 -1.48 -19.93 -0.48
CA ALA A 12 -1.01 -19.32 0.76
C ALA A 12 -1.36 -20.23 1.95
N VAL A 13 -0.45 -20.35 2.92
CA VAL A 13 -0.75 -21.09 4.15
C VAL A 13 -1.96 -20.44 4.82
N THR A 14 -3.03 -21.21 4.99
CA THR A 14 -4.27 -20.76 5.64
C THR A 14 -4.59 -21.67 6.81
N TYR A 15 -4.39 -21.15 8.02
CA TYR A 15 -4.71 -21.80 9.28
C TYR A 15 -6.23 -21.91 9.50
N GLU A 16 -6.61 -22.88 10.33
CA GLU A 16 -8.00 -23.09 10.74
C GLU A 16 -8.45 -21.99 11.71
N THR A 17 -9.71 -21.58 11.58
CA THR A 17 -10.37 -20.54 12.40
C THR A 17 -11.87 -20.79 12.38
N LEU A 18 -12.59 -20.20 13.34
CA LEU A 18 -14.06 -20.22 13.39
C LEU A 18 -14.69 -19.12 12.52
N ASN A 19 -13.88 -18.32 11.83
CA ASN A 19 -14.36 -17.43 10.77
C ASN A 19 -15.09 -18.28 9.71
N ASP A 20 -16.32 -17.91 9.40
CA ASP A 20 -17.24 -18.65 8.55
C ASP A 20 -17.00 -18.44 7.05
N LEU A 21 -16.08 -17.53 6.67
CA LEU A 21 -15.63 -17.39 5.29
C LEU A 21 -15.00 -18.68 4.77
N PRO A 22 -15.40 -19.16 3.56
CA PRO A 22 -14.83 -20.33 2.95
C PRO A 22 -13.30 -20.25 2.86
N LYS A 23 -12.61 -21.36 3.12
CA LYS A 23 -11.13 -21.42 3.09
C LYS A 23 -10.55 -20.93 1.76
N ALA A 24 -11.22 -21.20 0.64
CA ALA A 24 -10.82 -20.72 -0.68
C ALA A 24 -10.86 -19.18 -0.75
N ALA A 25 -11.98 -18.56 -0.34
CA ALA A 25 -12.11 -17.11 -0.30
C ALA A 25 -11.05 -16.46 0.62
N ARG A 26 -10.83 -17.04 1.81
CA ARG A 26 -9.77 -16.57 2.72
C ARG A 26 -8.39 -16.64 2.07
N SER A 27 -8.07 -17.71 1.34
CA SER A 27 -6.78 -17.85 0.67
C SER A 27 -6.56 -16.77 -0.40
N GLU A 28 -7.58 -16.46 -1.19
CA GLU A 28 -7.55 -15.40 -2.21
C GLU A 28 -7.41 -14.01 -1.57
N LEU A 29 -8.18 -13.73 -0.50
CA LEU A 29 -8.06 -12.50 0.28
C LEU A 29 -6.67 -12.35 0.90
N ILE A 30 -6.09 -13.41 1.48
CA ILE A 30 -4.74 -13.39 2.04
C ILE A 30 -3.69 -13.05 0.96
N ALA A 31 -3.85 -13.56 -0.26
CA ALA A 31 -2.93 -13.27 -1.35
C ALA A 31 -3.06 -11.81 -1.81
N LEU A 32 -4.28 -11.31 -1.96
CA LEU A 32 -4.59 -9.91 -2.26
C LEU A 32 -4.01 -8.98 -1.20
N MET A 33 -4.27 -9.26 0.07
CA MET A 33 -3.83 -8.40 1.17
C MET A 33 -2.31 -8.41 1.34
N ASN A 34 -1.62 -9.55 1.15
CA ASN A 34 -0.15 -9.57 1.18
C ASN A 34 0.48 -8.77 0.04
N GLN A 35 -0.20 -8.67 -1.10
CA GLN A 35 0.21 -7.73 -2.14
C GLN A 35 0.05 -6.28 -1.68
N ARG A 36 -1.10 -5.92 -1.09
CA ARG A 36 -1.35 -4.57 -0.58
C ARG A 36 -0.45 -4.19 0.59
N LEU A 37 -0.09 -5.16 1.43
CA LEU A 37 0.89 -4.98 2.51
C LEU A 37 2.25 -4.57 1.96
N ALA A 38 2.68 -5.19 0.86
CA ALA A 38 3.93 -4.83 0.19
C ALA A 38 3.89 -3.40 -0.38
N ASP A 39 2.80 -3.05 -1.06
CA ASP A 39 2.62 -1.70 -1.63
C ASP A 39 2.58 -0.62 -0.53
N ALA A 40 1.85 -0.87 0.57
CA ALA A 40 1.76 0.05 1.71
C ALA A 40 3.11 0.19 2.44
N THR A 41 3.83 -0.90 2.65
CA THR A 41 5.17 -0.88 3.28
C THR A 41 6.16 -0.08 2.42
N ASP A 42 6.15 -0.29 1.10
CA ASP A 42 6.97 0.49 0.17
C ASP A 42 6.61 1.97 0.25
N LEU A 43 5.32 2.33 0.06
CA LEU A 43 4.84 3.72 0.17
C LEU A 43 5.29 4.38 1.47
N GLN A 44 5.18 3.68 2.60
CA GLN A 44 5.63 4.17 3.90
C GLN A 44 7.12 4.56 3.85
N THR A 45 7.97 3.69 3.32
CA THR A 45 9.41 3.99 3.22
C THR A 45 9.73 5.09 2.21
N GLN A 46 8.94 5.22 1.13
CA GLN A 46 9.06 6.33 0.18
C GLN A 46 8.77 7.68 0.84
N MET A 47 7.83 7.73 1.81
CA MET A 47 7.58 8.96 2.57
C MET A 47 8.79 9.38 3.41
N LYS A 48 9.52 8.44 4.03
CA LYS A 48 10.78 8.75 4.72
C LYS A 48 11.87 9.21 3.76
N GLN A 49 11.96 8.60 2.58
CA GLN A 49 12.88 9.05 1.53
C GLN A 49 12.60 10.52 1.16
N ALA A 50 11.33 10.90 1.00
CA ALA A 50 10.93 12.28 0.74
C ALA A 50 11.22 13.22 1.92
N HIS A 51 10.82 12.82 3.12
CA HIS A 51 10.98 13.56 4.37
C HIS A 51 12.44 13.92 4.67
N TRP A 52 13.39 13.00 4.48
CA TRP A 52 14.80 13.25 4.75
C TRP A 52 15.49 14.12 3.69
N ASN A 53 15.06 14.04 2.42
CA ASN A 53 15.82 14.57 1.30
C ASN A 53 15.24 15.84 0.67
N VAL A 54 14.05 16.26 1.07
CA VAL A 54 13.43 17.50 0.59
C VAL A 54 14.25 18.74 0.95
N LYS A 55 14.36 19.67 0.00
CA LYS A 55 15.02 20.97 0.11
C LYS A 55 14.17 22.04 -0.60
N GLY A 56 14.39 23.30 -0.23
CA GLY A 56 13.77 24.46 -0.87
C GLY A 56 12.97 25.33 0.10
N PRO A 57 12.31 26.39 -0.39
CA PRO A 57 11.63 27.39 0.44
C PRO A 57 10.53 26.83 1.35
N ASN A 58 9.89 25.73 0.94
CA ASN A 58 8.81 25.07 1.68
C ASN A 58 9.31 23.90 2.55
N PHE A 59 10.62 23.78 2.78
CA PHE A 59 11.26 22.63 3.44
C PHE A 59 10.49 22.13 4.66
N ILE A 60 10.27 22.99 5.67
CA ILE A 60 9.70 22.54 6.94
C ILE A 60 8.24 22.09 6.81
N ALA A 61 7.47 22.67 5.88
CA ALA A 61 6.09 22.28 5.63
C ALA A 61 6.02 20.90 4.96
N LEU A 62 6.80 20.70 3.89
CA LEU A 62 6.86 19.42 3.19
C LEU A 62 7.48 18.31 4.06
N HIS A 63 8.55 18.62 4.79
CA HIS A 63 9.19 17.70 5.72
C HIS A 63 8.19 17.14 6.75
N LYS A 64 7.38 18.01 7.36
CA LYS A 64 6.35 17.59 8.31
C LYS A 64 5.20 16.84 7.64
N LEU A 65 4.72 17.33 6.50
CA LEU A 65 3.65 16.68 5.74
C LEU A 65 4.01 15.24 5.37
N PHE A 66 5.22 14.99 4.87
CA PHE A 66 5.66 13.64 4.53
C PHE A 66 5.79 12.73 5.77
N ASP A 67 6.04 13.31 6.96
CA ASP A 67 6.07 12.55 8.22
C ASP A 67 4.67 12.15 8.68
N GLU A 68 3.69 13.06 8.58
CA GLU A 68 2.28 12.76 8.87
C GLU A 68 1.74 11.65 7.93
N ILE A 69 2.09 11.70 6.64
CA ILE A 69 1.71 10.63 5.69
C ILE A 69 2.41 9.31 6.06
N TYR A 70 3.67 9.35 6.49
CA TYR A 70 4.39 8.14 6.94
C TYR A 70 3.69 7.47 8.13
N GLU A 71 3.20 8.25 9.08
CA GLU A 71 2.49 7.76 10.27
C GLU A 71 1.17 7.11 9.88
N ASP A 72 0.32 7.81 9.11
CA ASP A 72 -0.97 7.28 8.65
C ASP A 72 -0.81 6.02 7.77
N VAL A 73 0.16 6.00 6.85
CA VAL A 73 0.44 4.80 6.04
C VAL A 73 0.93 3.65 6.92
N GLY A 74 1.60 3.93 8.03
CA GLY A 74 1.96 2.92 9.03
C GLY A 74 0.76 2.26 9.68
N GLU A 75 -0.29 3.02 9.97
CA GLU A 75 -1.56 2.48 10.44
C GLU A 75 -2.20 1.57 9.37
N TYR A 76 -2.12 1.94 8.09
CA TYR A 76 -2.62 1.10 6.99
C TYR A 76 -1.84 -0.21 6.87
N VAL A 77 -0.52 -0.17 7.00
CA VAL A 77 0.34 -1.37 7.02
C VAL A 77 -0.12 -2.34 8.11
N ASP A 78 -0.36 -1.83 9.32
CA ASP A 78 -0.79 -2.65 10.46
C ASP A 78 -2.20 -3.23 10.25
N LEU A 79 -3.17 -2.40 9.83
CA LEU A 79 -4.53 -2.86 9.50
C LEU A 79 -4.53 -4.00 8.48
N ILE A 80 -3.74 -3.87 7.41
CA ILE A 80 -3.63 -4.92 6.38
C ILE A 80 -2.99 -6.18 6.96
N ALA A 81 -1.88 -6.05 7.69
CA ALA A 81 -1.16 -7.17 8.27
C ALA A 81 -2.00 -7.95 9.28
N GLU A 82 -2.71 -7.26 10.18
CA GLU A 82 -3.55 -7.90 11.17
C GLU A 82 -4.77 -8.58 10.54
N ARG A 83 -5.37 -7.98 9.50
CA ARG A 83 -6.48 -8.63 8.80
C ARG A 83 -6.05 -9.92 8.10
N ILE A 84 -4.85 -9.96 7.52
CA ILE A 84 -4.27 -11.22 7.00
C ILE A 84 -4.22 -12.28 8.09
N ALA A 85 -3.76 -11.93 9.29
CA ALA A 85 -3.68 -12.86 10.41
C ALA A 85 -5.07 -13.32 10.88
N GLN A 86 -6.06 -12.42 10.93
CA GLN A 86 -7.46 -12.75 11.27
C GLN A 86 -8.10 -13.73 10.28
N LEU A 87 -7.75 -13.65 9.00
CA LEU A 87 -8.17 -14.61 7.96
C LEU A 87 -7.43 -15.96 8.05
N GLY A 88 -6.52 -16.11 9.02
CA GLY A 88 -5.68 -17.30 9.19
C GLY A 88 -4.48 -17.34 8.25
N GLY A 89 -4.07 -16.22 7.67
CA GLY A 89 -2.90 -16.12 6.83
C GLY A 89 -1.62 -15.79 7.59
N ILE A 90 -0.51 -15.71 6.85
CA ILE A 90 0.77 -15.17 7.34
C ILE A 90 0.96 -13.82 6.67
N ALA A 91 1.12 -12.76 7.46
CA ALA A 91 1.48 -11.44 6.97
C ALA A 91 2.97 -11.39 6.59
N GLU A 92 3.26 -11.02 5.35
CA GLU A 92 4.61 -10.98 4.77
C GLU A 92 5.28 -9.61 4.95
N GLY A 93 5.43 -9.15 6.19
CA GLY A 93 5.81 -7.76 6.51
C GLY A 93 7.31 -7.40 6.46
N THR A 94 8.19 -8.25 5.92
CA THR A 94 9.64 -7.91 5.90
C THR A 94 9.99 -7.04 4.69
N VAL A 95 10.96 -6.13 4.84
CA VAL A 95 11.41 -5.23 3.77
C VAL A 95 11.78 -5.96 2.46
N ARG A 96 12.34 -7.17 2.54
CA ARG A 96 12.70 -7.94 1.34
C ARG A 96 11.49 -8.50 0.62
N LEU A 97 10.42 -8.84 1.35
CA LEU A 97 9.16 -9.29 0.77
C LEU A 97 8.41 -8.12 0.16
N ALA A 98 8.37 -6.98 0.84
CA ALA A 98 7.82 -5.73 0.29
C ALA A 98 8.53 -5.35 -1.02
N ALA A 99 9.86 -5.29 -1.03
CA ALA A 99 10.64 -4.97 -2.23
C ALA A 99 10.45 -5.97 -3.39
N ALA A 100 10.18 -7.25 -3.09
CA ALA A 100 9.96 -8.26 -4.12
C ALA A 100 8.54 -8.25 -4.70
N ARG A 101 7.58 -7.66 -3.99
CA ARG A 101 6.15 -7.74 -4.32
C ARG A 101 5.54 -6.40 -4.72
N SER A 102 6.02 -5.29 -4.18
CA SER A 102 5.44 -3.96 -4.42
C SER A 102 5.28 -3.70 -5.92
N ARG A 103 4.12 -3.17 -6.30
CA ARG A 103 3.82 -2.72 -7.67
C ARG A 103 3.97 -1.21 -7.83
N LEU A 104 4.32 -0.49 -6.76
CA LEU A 104 4.60 0.94 -6.88
C LEU A 104 5.86 1.15 -7.71
N SER A 105 5.90 2.29 -8.42
CA SER A 105 7.11 2.67 -9.14
C SER A 105 8.22 3.02 -8.15
N GLU A 106 9.46 2.69 -8.51
CA GLU A 106 10.63 3.04 -7.71
C GLU A 106 10.68 4.55 -7.46
N TYR A 107 10.89 4.94 -6.20
CA TYR A 107 11.00 6.36 -5.85
C TYR A 107 12.31 6.94 -6.39
N PRO A 108 12.29 8.12 -7.03
CA PRO A 108 13.50 8.74 -7.58
C PRO A 108 14.41 9.26 -6.45
N HIS A 109 15.27 8.41 -5.89
CA HIS A 109 16.01 8.70 -4.65
C HIS A 109 17.04 9.84 -4.71
N GLU A 110 17.41 10.32 -5.91
CA GLU A 110 18.39 11.39 -6.11
C GLU A 110 17.78 12.81 -6.12
N ILE A 111 16.44 12.93 -6.13
CA ILE A 111 15.79 14.24 -6.12
C ILE A 111 15.92 14.91 -4.74
N ALA A 112 15.94 16.24 -4.75
CA ALA A 112 15.93 17.05 -3.53
C ALA A 112 14.99 18.25 -3.61
N ASP A 113 14.54 18.65 -4.80
CA ASP A 113 13.66 19.81 -4.95
C ASP A 113 12.25 19.51 -4.41
N GLY A 114 11.67 20.43 -3.66
CA GLY A 114 10.35 20.28 -3.07
C GLY A 114 9.23 20.02 -4.10
N SER A 115 9.28 20.65 -5.27
CA SER A 115 8.28 20.42 -6.31
C SER A 115 8.42 19.03 -6.95
N ALA A 116 9.65 18.55 -7.11
CA ALA A 116 9.92 17.19 -7.58
C ALA A 116 9.44 16.14 -6.57
N HIS A 117 9.63 16.36 -5.27
CA HIS A 117 9.11 15.47 -4.23
C HIS A 117 7.58 15.46 -4.20
N VAL A 118 6.94 16.64 -4.32
CA VAL A 118 5.47 16.73 -4.43
C VAL A 118 4.97 15.88 -5.60
N GLU A 119 5.57 16.01 -6.79
CA GLU A 119 5.18 15.21 -7.95
C GLU A 119 5.37 13.70 -7.72
N ALA A 120 6.52 13.29 -7.18
CA ALA A 120 6.82 11.88 -6.93
C ALA A 120 5.87 11.26 -5.88
N VAL A 121 5.60 11.98 -4.79
CA VAL A 121 4.67 11.54 -3.73
C VAL A 121 3.23 11.49 -4.26
N SER A 122 2.78 12.48 -5.04
CA SER A 122 1.45 12.45 -5.67
C SER A 122 1.27 11.21 -6.54
N LYS A 123 2.28 10.84 -7.36
CA LYS A 123 2.22 9.64 -8.20
C LYS A 123 2.14 8.36 -7.37
N ALA A 124 2.92 8.25 -6.30
CA ALA A 124 2.91 7.10 -5.41
C ALA A 124 1.55 6.95 -4.69
N LEU A 125 1.02 8.04 -4.13
CA LEU A 125 -0.29 8.06 -3.47
C LEU A 125 -1.43 7.74 -4.45
N ALA A 126 -1.40 8.30 -5.66
CA ALA A 126 -2.41 8.04 -6.68
C ALA A 126 -2.44 6.55 -7.08
N ALA A 127 -1.27 5.95 -7.32
CA ALA A 127 -1.16 4.53 -7.66
C ALA A 127 -1.62 3.62 -6.50
N PHE A 128 -1.22 3.92 -5.27
CA PHE A 128 -1.67 3.16 -4.10
C PHE A 128 -3.18 3.29 -3.88
N GLY A 129 -3.74 4.50 -4.02
CA GLY A 129 -5.18 4.75 -3.89
C GLY A 129 -6.01 4.02 -4.95
N GLU A 130 -5.50 3.92 -6.18
CA GLU A 130 -6.14 3.14 -7.26
C GLU A 130 -6.21 1.65 -6.88
N GLU A 131 -5.11 1.07 -6.44
CA GLU A 131 -5.05 -0.34 -6.02
C GLU A 131 -5.88 -0.60 -4.75
N ALA A 132 -5.97 0.37 -3.82
CA ALA A 132 -6.86 0.28 -2.66
C ALA A 132 -8.32 0.22 -3.09
N ARG A 133 -8.77 1.11 -3.99
CA ARG A 133 -10.15 1.08 -4.53
C ARG A 133 -10.46 -0.22 -5.25
N ARG A 134 -9.52 -0.74 -6.06
CA ARG A 134 -9.68 -2.03 -6.71
C ARG A 134 -9.83 -3.19 -5.70
N SER A 135 -9.11 -3.13 -4.58
CA SER A 135 -9.18 -4.14 -3.54
C SER A 135 -10.54 -4.17 -2.83
N ILE A 136 -11.29 -3.06 -2.83
CA ILE A 136 -12.68 -3.01 -2.34
C ILE A 136 -13.57 -3.92 -3.18
N ASP A 137 -13.49 -3.80 -4.50
CA ASP A 137 -14.28 -4.61 -5.43
C ASP A 137 -13.89 -6.09 -5.33
N GLU A 138 -12.59 -6.39 -5.34
CA GLU A 138 -12.06 -7.76 -5.24
C GLU A 138 -12.46 -8.44 -3.91
N ALA A 139 -12.44 -7.71 -2.78
CA ALA A 139 -12.92 -8.24 -1.50
C ALA A 139 -14.44 -8.44 -1.46
N THR A 140 -15.20 -7.55 -2.11
CA THR A 140 -16.65 -7.65 -2.24
C THR A 140 -17.06 -8.88 -3.05
N GLU A 141 -16.36 -9.17 -4.15
CA GLU A 141 -16.57 -10.39 -4.96
C GLU A 141 -16.33 -11.67 -4.15
N LEU A 142 -15.44 -11.62 -3.17
CA LEU A 142 -15.12 -12.72 -2.25
C LEU A 142 -16.04 -12.76 -1.02
N ASN A 143 -17.07 -11.91 -0.97
CA ASN A 143 -18.04 -11.78 0.12
C ASN A 143 -17.42 -11.42 1.49
N ASP A 144 -16.29 -10.71 1.50
CA ASP A 144 -15.68 -10.21 2.73
C ASP A 144 -15.83 -8.70 2.88
N ALA A 145 -16.95 -8.30 3.50
CA ALA A 145 -17.28 -6.90 3.74
C ALA A 145 -16.29 -6.21 4.69
N ASP A 146 -15.66 -6.92 5.63
CA ASP A 146 -14.70 -6.31 6.56
C ASP A 146 -13.43 -5.87 5.82
N THR A 147 -12.92 -6.72 4.92
CA THR A 147 -11.74 -6.38 4.11
C THR A 147 -12.08 -5.26 3.13
N ALA A 148 -13.27 -5.25 2.56
CA ALA A 148 -13.74 -4.14 1.72
C ALA A 148 -13.85 -2.82 2.51
N ASP A 149 -14.32 -2.86 3.77
CA ASP A 149 -14.41 -1.69 4.64
C ASP A 149 -13.02 -1.14 5.02
N ILE A 150 -12.07 -2.02 5.36
CA ILE A 150 -10.66 -1.64 5.60
C ILE A 150 -10.09 -0.91 4.38
N PHE A 151 -10.25 -1.45 3.17
CA PHE A 151 -9.76 -0.77 1.96
C PHE A 151 -10.55 0.49 1.61
N THR A 152 -11.81 0.59 2.01
CA THR A 152 -12.59 1.83 1.92
C THR A 152 -11.98 2.93 2.79
N GLU A 153 -11.62 2.60 4.04
CA GLU A 153 -10.90 3.53 4.93
C GLU A 153 -9.56 3.96 4.36
N ILE A 154 -8.73 3.00 3.94
CA ILE A 154 -7.40 3.25 3.37
C ILE A 154 -7.49 4.12 2.11
N SER A 155 -8.44 3.83 1.21
CA SER A 155 -8.63 4.61 -0.02
C SER A 155 -8.99 6.06 0.27
N ARG A 156 -9.90 6.30 1.22
CA ARG A 156 -10.32 7.65 1.63
C ARG A 156 -9.20 8.43 2.29
N GLY A 157 -8.41 7.77 3.14
CA GLY A 157 -7.22 8.37 3.75
C GLY A 157 -6.15 8.72 2.71
N THR A 158 -5.90 7.82 1.76
CA THR A 158 -4.95 8.04 0.67
C THR A 158 -5.36 9.21 -0.23
N ASP A 159 -6.64 9.31 -0.62
CA ASP A 159 -7.14 10.40 -1.45
C ASP A 159 -7.06 11.77 -0.73
N LYS A 160 -7.26 11.79 0.59
CA LYS A 160 -7.04 12.99 1.41
C LYS A 160 -5.57 13.43 1.36
N TRP A 161 -4.63 12.50 1.52
CA TRP A 161 -3.19 12.81 1.43
C TRP A 161 -2.78 13.24 0.03
N LEU A 162 -3.32 12.60 -1.00
CA LEU A 162 -3.09 12.99 -2.40
C LEU A 162 -3.50 14.45 -2.62
N TRP A 163 -4.68 14.85 -2.15
CA TRP A 163 -5.12 16.24 -2.21
C TRP A 163 -4.15 17.20 -1.51
N PHE A 164 -3.77 16.91 -0.25
CA PHE A 164 -2.83 17.77 0.48
C PHE A 164 -1.50 17.96 -0.25
N VAL A 165 -0.98 16.91 -0.87
CA VAL A 165 0.27 16.98 -1.63
C VAL A 165 0.06 17.74 -2.95
N GLU A 166 -0.93 17.37 -3.76
CA GLU A 166 -1.17 18.00 -5.08
C GLU A 166 -1.51 19.49 -4.98
N ALA A 167 -2.16 19.92 -3.89
CA ALA A 167 -2.49 21.32 -3.67
C ALA A 167 -1.24 22.25 -3.68
N HIS A 168 -0.05 21.72 -3.39
CA HIS A 168 1.20 22.47 -3.49
C HIS A 168 1.60 22.82 -4.93
N GLY A 169 1.12 22.08 -5.94
CA GLY A 169 1.47 22.23 -7.35
C GLY A 169 0.34 22.66 -8.29
N GLN A 170 -0.92 22.58 -7.87
CA GLN A 170 -2.07 22.81 -8.76
C GLN A 170 -2.36 24.29 -9.04
N ALA A 171 -2.11 25.20 -8.10
CA ALA A 171 -2.47 26.62 -8.24
C ALA A 171 -1.64 27.41 -9.28
N SER A 172 -0.56 26.81 -9.80
CA SER A 172 0.37 27.46 -10.71
C SER A 172 0.22 27.03 -12.17
N ARG A 173 -0.91 26.40 -12.54
CA ARG A 173 -1.24 25.99 -13.91
C ARG A 173 -2.09 27.03 -14.64
#